data_AF-A0A967PAM9-F1
#
_entry.id   AF-A0A967PAM9-F1
#
_cell.length_a   1.000
_cell.length_b   1.000
_cell.length_c   1.000
_cell.angle_alpha   90.00
_cell.angle_beta   90.00
_cell.angle_gamma   90.00
#
_symmetry.space_group_name_H-M   'P 1'
#
loop_
_entity.id
_entity.type
_entity.pdbx_description
1 polymer ?
#
loop_
_entity_poly.entity_id
_entity_poly.type
_entity_poly.pdbx_seq_one_letter_code
_entity_poly.pdbx_strand_id
1 'polypeptide(L)'
;MGLITDIKGIKVGHCSDFDNITGCTVVLFGGSVAGAVDIRGGGTSTRQIDGLQTHHSFGNINAILLTGGSAYGLDASSGVMKYLEEKRIGLKVGSKSVVPSVPTAVIFDLGIGSSKVRPTAEFGYNACKSAKKVFEQGSVGVGTGATIGKYLGINRATKGGLASESRRLPNGAKIGVLVVVNAFGSVYDQREGGKCIAGIRDPKNGIFLNTSDLIEKGVKQTTNTIRNTTLAVVATDAEFSKEQLGRIASIANTGIARVINPCHTISDGDMVFAVSLGNKEAKINDVGIMASELISDSIIKAVKSAAGLGGLPSYSDLF
;
A
#
# COMPACT_ATOMS: atom_id res chain seq x y z
N MET A 1 16.51 -5.29 10.02
CA MET A 1 15.21 -4.68 9.66
C MET A 1 14.17 -5.78 9.59
N GLY A 2 12.99 -5.55 10.16
CA GLY A 2 11.88 -6.50 10.12
C GLY A 2 11.07 -6.41 8.82
N LEU A 3 10.10 -7.32 8.66
CA LEU A 3 9.13 -7.38 7.56
C LEU A 3 7.73 -7.69 8.14
N ILE A 4 6.66 -7.36 7.42
CA ILE A 4 5.29 -7.71 7.81
C ILE A 4 5.10 -9.22 8.04
N THR A 5 5.92 -10.04 7.37
CA THR A 5 6.00 -11.50 7.48
C THR A 5 6.63 -12.01 8.79
N ASP A 6 7.13 -11.11 9.65
CA ASP A 6 7.53 -11.44 11.02
C ASP A 6 6.32 -11.78 11.91
N ILE A 7 5.13 -11.36 11.48
CA ILE A 7 3.84 -11.85 11.98
C ILE A 7 3.61 -13.25 11.41
N LYS A 8 3.55 -14.26 12.29
CA LYS A 8 3.43 -15.66 11.88
C LYS A 8 2.13 -15.87 11.09
N GLY A 9 2.25 -16.57 9.97
CA GLY A 9 1.11 -16.87 9.09
C GLY A 9 0.95 -15.88 7.93
N ILE A 10 1.77 -14.82 7.86
CA ILE A 10 1.79 -13.93 6.69
C ILE A 10 2.85 -14.38 5.68
N LYS A 11 2.48 -14.32 4.40
CA LYS A 11 3.41 -14.36 3.26
C LYS A 11 3.08 -13.20 2.32
N VAL A 12 4.08 -12.68 1.63
CA VAL A 12 3.90 -11.62 0.63
C VAL A 12 4.44 -12.11 -0.71
N GLY A 13 3.70 -11.86 -1.78
CA GLY A 13 4.08 -12.22 -3.14
C GLY A 13 3.81 -11.09 -4.13
N HIS A 14 4.57 -11.10 -5.22
CA HIS A 14 4.58 -10.06 -6.25
C HIS A 14 4.40 -10.68 -7.63
N CYS A 15 3.72 -9.95 -8.50
CA CYS A 15 3.81 -10.15 -9.95
C CYS A 15 4.06 -8.80 -10.59
N SER A 16 5.23 -8.64 -11.21
CA SER A 16 5.67 -7.42 -11.89
C SER A 16 5.67 -7.61 -13.40
N ASP A 17 5.27 -6.57 -14.11
CA ASP A 17 5.55 -6.39 -15.53
C ASP A 17 6.40 -5.13 -15.66
N PHE A 18 7.70 -5.33 -15.90
CA PHE A 18 8.67 -4.24 -15.98
C PHE A 18 8.64 -3.53 -17.35
N ASP A 19 8.19 -4.22 -18.40
CA ASP A 19 8.08 -3.65 -19.74
C ASP A 19 6.91 -2.67 -19.82
N ASN A 20 5.79 -3.02 -19.18
CA ASN A 20 4.59 -2.17 -19.10
C ASN A 20 4.49 -1.36 -17.81
N ILE A 21 5.45 -1.53 -16.90
CA ILE A 21 5.65 -0.76 -15.66
C ILE A 21 4.40 -0.80 -14.75
N THR A 22 3.92 -2.01 -14.47
CA THR A 22 2.80 -2.26 -13.55
C THR A 22 3.00 -3.57 -12.80
N GLY A 23 2.07 -3.90 -11.91
CA GLY A 23 2.10 -5.16 -11.17
C GLY A 23 1.13 -5.20 -10.01
N CYS A 24 1.13 -6.31 -9.27
CA CYS A 24 0.35 -6.47 -8.06
C CYS A 24 1.13 -7.18 -6.95
N THR A 25 0.70 -6.92 -5.72
CA THR A 25 1.25 -7.49 -4.50
C THR A 25 0.12 -8.08 -3.68
N VAL A 26 0.26 -9.35 -3.28
CA VAL A 26 -0.69 -10.03 -2.39
C VAL A 26 -0.06 -10.24 -1.02
N VAL A 27 -0.81 -9.91 0.03
CA VAL A 27 -0.52 -10.30 1.41
C VAL A 27 -1.43 -11.48 1.74
N LEU A 28 -0.87 -12.69 1.80
CA LEU A 28 -1.60 -13.92 2.09
C LEU A 28 -1.57 -14.25 3.58
N PHE A 29 -2.70 -14.68 4.12
CA PHE A 29 -2.83 -15.14 5.49
C PHE A 29 -2.95 -16.66 5.54
N GLY A 30 -2.37 -17.28 6.57
CA GLY A 30 -2.41 -18.73 6.79
C GLY A 30 -3.80 -19.27 7.19
N GLY A 31 -4.80 -18.40 7.30
CA GLY A 31 -6.18 -18.70 7.66
C GLY A 31 -7.07 -17.47 7.46
N SER A 32 -8.29 -17.53 8.00
CA SER A 32 -9.20 -16.38 8.03
C SER A 32 -8.85 -15.48 9.22
N VAL A 33 -8.61 -14.19 8.97
CA VAL A 33 -8.13 -13.23 9.98
C VAL A 33 -9.07 -12.05 10.11
N ALA A 34 -9.26 -11.52 11.31
CA ALA A 34 -10.04 -10.30 11.50
C ALA A 34 -9.35 -9.13 10.79
N GLY A 35 -10.13 -8.33 10.08
CA GLY A 35 -9.64 -7.15 9.37
C GLY A 35 -10.56 -5.95 9.50
N ALA A 36 -9.97 -4.76 9.39
CA ALA A 36 -10.66 -3.49 9.24
C ALA A 36 -9.90 -2.57 8.27
N VAL A 37 -10.52 -1.46 7.88
CA VAL A 37 -9.91 -0.46 6.98
C VAL A 37 -10.30 0.96 7.39
N ASP A 38 -9.35 1.90 7.32
CA ASP A 38 -9.60 3.35 7.42
C ASP A 38 -9.27 4.00 6.08
N ILE A 39 -10.27 4.69 5.50
CA ILE A 39 -10.20 5.29 4.17
C ILE A 39 -10.19 6.81 4.34
N ARG A 40 -9.18 7.48 3.78
CA ARG A 40 -8.98 8.93 3.94
C ARG A 40 -8.95 9.68 2.62
N GLY A 41 -8.41 9.07 1.56
CA GLY A 41 -8.40 9.67 0.23
C GLY A 41 -9.78 9.70 -0.43
N GLY A 42 -10.04 10.72 -1.26
CA GLY A 42 -11.32 10.87 -1.98
C GLY A 42 -11.43 10.12 -3.31
N GLY A 43 -10.32 9.62 -3.85
CA GLY A 43 -10.20 9.02 -5.20
C GLY A 43 -10.04 7.50 -5.20
N THR A 44 -10.74 6.79 -4.33
CA THR A 44 -10.56 5.34 -4.13
C THR A 44 -11.19 4.48 -5.23
N SER A 45 -10.62 3.29 -5.43
CA SER A 45 -11.23 2.23 -6.23
C SER A 45 -10.84 0.87 -5.63
N THR A 46 -11.85 0.09 -5.27
CA THR A 46 -11.71 -1.02 -4.33
C THR A 46 -12.69 -2.15 -4.63
N ARG A 47 -12.40 -3.35 -4.13
CA ARG A 47 -13.29 -4.53 -4.18
C ARG A 47 -13.29 -5.25 -2.84
N GLN A 48 -14.46 -5.74 -2.41
CA GLN A 48 -14.65 -6.48 -1.15
C GLN A 48 -14.16 -5.76 0.12
N ILE A 49 -14.18 -4.42 0.13
CA ILE A 49 -13.76 -3.63 1.32
C ILE A 49 -14.92 -3.35 2.28
N ASP A 50 -16.17 -3.47 1.85
CA ASP A 50 -17.35 -3.13 2.67
C ASP A 50 -17.40 -4.00 3.93
N GLY A 51 -17.04 -5.28 3.81
CA GLY A 51 -16.91 -6.19 4.95
C GLY A 51 -15.84 -5.77 5.98
N LEU A 52 -14.91 -4.88 5.62
CA LEU A 52 -13.93 -4.33 6.56
C LEU A 52 -14.42 -3.09 7.29
N GLN A 53 -15.57 -2.53 6.91
CA GLN A 53 -16.18 -1.44 7.64
C GLN A 53 -16.75 -1.96 8.97
N THR A 54 -16.64 -1.16 10.03
CA THR A 54 -16.94 -1.56 11.41
C THR A 54 -18.41 -1.89 11.64
N HIS A 55 -19.33 -1.38 10.81
CA HIS A 55 -20.77 -1.65 10.93
C HIS A 55 -21.22 -2.96 10.26
N HIS A 56 -20.33 -3.68 9.56
CA HIS A 56 -20.65 -4.97 8.94
C HIS A 56 -20.34 -6.15 9.87
N SER A 57 -21.21 -7.16 9.90
CA SER A 57 -21.08 -8.35 10.78
C SER A 57 -20.06 -9.40 10.30
N PHE A 58 -19.72 -9.40 9.02
CA PHE A 58 -18.69 -10.27 8.43
C PHE A 58 -17.40 -9.48 8.27
N GLY A 59 -16.23 -10.04 8.58
CA GLY A 59 -14.98 -9.29 8.48
C GLY A 59 -13.69 -10.12 8.53
N ASN A 60 -13.81 -11.45 8.50
CA ASN A 60 -12.62 -12.27 8.37
C ASN A 60 -12.22 -12.37 6.90
N ILE A 61 -10.93 -12.17 6.64
CA ILE A 61 -10.37 -12.12 5.29
C ILE A 61 -9.22 -13.11 5.14
N ASN A 62 -8.89 -13.47 3.91
CA ASN A 62 -7.91 -14.51 3.60
C ASN A 62 -6.65 -13.97 2.92
N ALA A 63 -6.78 -12.82 2.25
CA ALA A 63 -5.68 -12.08 1.66
C ALA A 63 -6.06 -10.60 1.53
N ILE A 64 -5.06 -9.76 1.33
CA ILE A 64 -5.24 -8.40 0.82
C ILE A 64 -4.48 -8.31 -0.50
N LEU A 65 -5.11 -7.76 -1.54
CA LEU A 65 -4.47 -7.49 -2.83
C LEU A 65 -4.29 -5.98 -3.02
N LEU A 66 -3.07 -5.57 -3.31
CA LEU A 66 -2.72 -4.22 -3.73
C LEU A 66 -2.25 -4.28 -5.18
N THR A 67 -2.82 -3.47 -6.07
CA THR A 67 -2.58 -3.63 -7.51
C THR A 67 -2.45 -2.30 -8.25
N GLY A 68 -1.63 -2.29 -9.30
CA GLY A 68 -1.63 -1.24 -10.31
C GLY A 68 -2.85 -1.34 -11.23
N GLY A 69 -2.86 -0.57 -12.31
CA GLY A 69 -3.88 -0.60 -13.35
C GLY A 69 -5.14 0.20 -13.03
N SER A 70 -5.16 1.00 -11.95
CA SER A 70 -6.36 1.71 -11.48
C SER A 70 -7.54 0.73 -11.29
N ALA A 71 -8.77 1.20 -11.45
CA ALA A 71 -10.00 0.40 -11.26
C ALA A 71 -10.00 -0.92 -12.05
N TYR A 72 -9.32 -0.98 -13.19
CA TYR A 72 -9.24 -2.20 -13.98
C TYR A 72 -8.36 -3.28 -13.35
N GLY A 73 -7.38 -2.89 -12.53
CA GLY A 73 -6.55 -3.84 -11.78
C GLY A 73 -7.33 -4.68 -10.78
N LEU A 74 -8.55 -4.27 -10.42
CA LEU A 74 -9.46 -5.06 -9.59
C LEU A 74 -9.76 -6.46 -10.18
N ASP A 75 -9.56 -6.64 -11.49
CA ASP A 75 -9.65 -7.95 -12.15
C ASP A 75 -8.65 -8.96 -11.57
N ALA A 76 -7.48 -8.51 -11.11
CA ALA A 76 -6.46 -9.37 -10.51
C ALA A 76 -6.94 -10.10 -9.25
N SER A 77 -7.94 -9.58 -8.54
CA SER A 77 -8.46 -10.23 -7.34
C SER A 77 -9.13 -11.57 -7.64
N SER A 78 -9.67 -11.76 -8.85
CA SER A 78 -10.27 -13.04 -9.27
C SER A 78 -9.24 -14.17 -9.30
N GLY A 79 -7.99 -13.87 -9.66
CA GLY A 79 -6.88 -14.83 -9.60
C GLY A 79 -6.50 -15.22 -8.18
N VAL A 80 -6.52 -14.25 -7.26
CA VAL A 80 -6.27 -14.51 -5.83
C VAL A 80 -7.38 -15.39 -5.26
N MET A 81 -8.65 -15.09 -5.58
CA MET A 81 -9.78 -15.92 -5.18
C MET A 81 -9.64 -17.35 -5.72
N LYS A 82 -9.31 -17.53 -7.01
CA LYS A 82 -9.07 -18.84 -7.61
C LYS A 82 -7.97 -19.62 -6.87
N TYR A 83 -6.84 -18.97 -6.60
CA TYR A 83 -5.73 -19.59 -5.86
C TYR A 83 -6.16 -20.06 -4.46
N LEU A 84 -6.91 -19.23 -3.73
CA LEU A 84 -7.40 -19.57 -2.39
C LEU A 84 -8.45 -20.68 -2.41
N GLU A 85 -9.36 -20.67 -3.39
CA GLU A 85 -10.37 -21.71 -3.59
C GLU A 85 -9.73 -23.08 -3.86
N GLU A 86 -8.74 -23.15 -4.76
CA GLU A 86 -7.97 -24.37 -5.04
C GLU A 86 -7.29 -24.94 -3.78
N LYS A 87 -6.91 -24.06 -2.85
CA LYS A 87 -6.33 -24.42 -1.55
C LYS A 87 -7.37 -24.64 -0.44
N ARG A 88 -8.67 -24.53 -0.76
CA ARG A 88 -9.79 -24.65 0.19
C ARG A 88 -9.73 -23.63 1.33
N ILE A 89 -9.24 -22.42 1.05
CA ILE A 89 -9.13 -21.31 2.01
C ILE A 89 -10.26 -20.31 1.74
N GLY A 90 -11.14 -20.11 2.72
CA GLY A 90 -12.25 -19.17 2.63
C GLY A 90 -13.36 -19.49 3.64
N LEU A 91 -14.44 -18.72 3.59
CA LEU A 91 -15.66 -19.02 4.33
C LEU A 91 -16.25 -20.34 3.81
N LYS A 92 -16.42 -21.33 4.68
CA LYS A 92 -17.03 -22.61 4.29
C LYS A 92 -18.51 -22.41 3.97
N VAL A 93 -18.93 -22.87 2.80
CA VAL A 93 -20.33 -22.86 2.35
C VAL A 93 -20.73 -24.31 2.05
N GLY A 94 -21.53 -24.89 2.95
CA GLY A 94 -21.81 -26.33 2.93
C GLY A 94 -20.55 -27.18 3.19
N SER A 95 -20.56 -28.42 2.68
CA SER A 95 -19.48 -29.39 2.91
C SER A 95 -18.37 -29.36 1.86
N LYS A 96 -18.61 -28.76 0.69
CA LYS A 96 -17.72 -28.87 -0.49
C LYS A 96 -17.22 -27.55 -1.04
N SER A 97 -17.67 -26.40 -0.56
CA SER A 97 -17.32 -25.10 -1.15
C SER A 97 -16.72 -24.15 -0.13
N VAL A 98 -15.83 -23.28 -0.61
CA VAL A 98 -15.33 -22.14 0.16
C VAL A 98 -15.51 -20.87 -0.65
N VAL A 99 -15.75 -19.76 0.02
CA VAL A 99 -15.81 -18.43 -0.59
C VAL A 99 -14.67 -17.60 0.01
N PRO A 100 -13.57 -17.38 -0.74
CA PRO A 100 -12.48 -16.54 -0.29
C PRO A 100 -12.91 -15.07 -0.16
N SER A 101 -12.36 -14.37 0.82
CA SER A 101 -12.53 -12.93 0.99
C SER A 101 -11.19 -12.21 0.74
N VAL A 102 -11.15 -11.38 -0.30
CA VAL A 102 -9.94 -10.70 -0.81
C VAL A 102 -10.21 -9.21 -1.01
N PRO A 103 -10.23 -8.41 0.07
CA PRO A 103 -10.19 -6.96 -0.04
C PRO A 103 -9.06 -6.51 -0.97
N THR A 104 -9.40 -5.67 -1.93
CA THR A 104 -8.48 -5.21 -2.97
C THR A 104 -8.53 -3.70 -3.08
N ALA A 105 -7.35 -3.07 -3.17
CA ALA A 105 -7.19 -1.65 -3.43
C ALA A 105 -6.17 -1.42 -4.54
N VAL A 106 -6.34 -0.31 -5.26
CA VAL A 106 -5.57 -0.03 -6.47
C VAL A 106 -4.76 1.25 -6.35
N ILE A 107 -3.64 1.32 -7.06
CA ILE A 107 -2.96 2.57 -7.40
C ILE A 107 -3.22 2.93 -8.86
N PHE A 108 -3.13 4.20 -9.19
CA PHE A 108 -3.10 4.65 -10.58
C PHE A 108 -1.66 4.75 -11.09
N ASP A 109 -1.29 3.88 -12.04
CA ASP A 109 0.02 3.82 -12.70
C ASP A 109 -0.09 3.81 -14.24
N LEU A 110 -1.29 4.03 -14.80
CA LEU A 110 -1.53 4.02 -16.25
C LEU A 110 -0.76 5.12 -17.02
N GLY A 111 -0.16 6.07 -16.30
CA GLY A 111 0.56 7.22 -16.85
C GLY A 111 2.07 7.06 -16.96
N ILE A 112 2.67 5.99 -16.41
CA ILE A 112 4.13 5.78 -16.48
C ILE A 112 4.53 4.76 -17.56
N GLY A 113 3.78 3.67 -17.69
CA GLY A 113 4.01 2.63 -18.68
C GLY A 113 2.89 2.57 -19.71
N SER A 114 2.54 1.36 -20.12
CA SER A 114 1.46 1.15 -21.09
C SER A 114 0.09 1.27 -20.41
N SER A 115 -0.75 2.20 -20.87
CA SER A 115 -2.15 2.30 -20.41
C SER A 115 -3.04 1.15 -20.88
N LYS A 116 -2.54 0.29 -21.79
CA LYS A 116 -3.25 -0.85 -22.35
C LYS A 116 -2.96 -2.17 -21.64
N VAL A 117 -1.88 -2.24 -20.86
CA VAL A 117 -1.49 -3.42 -20.10
C VAL A 117 -1.62 -3.12 -18.62
N ARG A 118 -2.28 -4.03 -17.89
CA ARG A 118 -2.68 -3.84 -16.51
C ARG A 118 -2.80 -5.21 -15.82
N PRO A 119 -2.69 -5.27 -14.49
CA PRO A 119 -2.80 -6.54 -13.78
C PRO A 119 -4.13 -7.26 -14.06
N THR A 120 -4.04 -8.51 -14.49
CA THR A 120 -5.18 -9.39 -14.77
C THR A 120 -5.33 -10.46 -13.68
N ALA A 121 -6.35 -11.31 -13.79
CA ALA A 121 -6.49 -12.50 -12.95
C ALA A 121 -5.19 -13.32 -12.86
N GLU A 122 -4.47 -13.47 -13.97
CA GLU A 122 -3.21 -14.22 -13.99
C GLU A 122 -2.13 -13.56 -13.11
N PHE A 123 -2.04 -12.23 -13.10
CA PHE A 123 -1.13 -11.51 -12.20
C PHE A 123 -1.43 -11.82 -10.74
N GLY A 124 -2.71 -11.75 -10.32
CA GLY A 124 -3.11 -12.04 -8.94
C GLY A 124 -2.82 -13.49 -8.54
N TYR A 125 -3.05 -14.45 -9.43
CA TYR A 125 -2.74 -15.87 -9.20
C TYR A 125 -1.22 -16.09 -9.08
N ASN A 126 -0.42 -15.51 -9.98
CA ASN A 126 1.04 -15.63 -9.96
C ASN A 126 1.67 -14.91 -8.76
N ALA A 127 1.12 -13.76 -8.33
CA ALA A 127 1.52 -13.12 -7.09
C ALA A 127 1.31 -14.07 -5.90
N CYS A 128 0.20 -14.81 -5.84
CA CYS A 128 -0.01 -15.81 -4.79
C CYS A 128 1.00 -16.94 -4.83
N LYS A 129 1.34 -17.46 -6.02
CA LYS A 129 2.36 -18.51 -6.18
C LYS A 129 3.75 -18.07 -5.74
N SER A 130 4.08 -16.79 -5.95
CA SER A 130 5.38 -16.23 -5.55
C SER A 130 5.50 -15.95 -4.04
N ALA A 131 4.41 -16.07 -3.27
CA ALA A 131 4.34 -15.57 -1.91
C ALA A 131 5.31 -16.29 -0.95
N LYS A 132 6.17 -15.51 -0.29
CA LYS A 132 7.27 -15.97 0.55
C LYS A 132 7.43 -15.11 1.81
N LYS A 133 8.30 -15.55 2.73
CA LYS A 133 8.58 -14.81 3.98
C LYS A 133 9.53 -13.64 3.77
N VAL A 134 10.62 -13.85 3.03
CA VAL A 134 11.56 -12.79 2.66
C VAL A 134 11.26 -12.41 1.22
N PHE A 135 10.90 -11.16 0.99
CA PHE A 135 10.45 -10.65 -0.29
C PHE A 135 11.10 -9.32 -0.62
N GLU A 136 11.15 -9.05 -1.92
CA GLU A 136 11.76 -7.86 -2.51
C GLU A 136 10.97 -6.59 -2.15
N GLN A 137 11.67 -5.47 -2.05
CA GLN A 137 11.09 -4.15 -1.80
C GLN A 137 11.59 -3.17 -2.87
N GLY A 138 11.00 -1.98 -2.94
CA GLY A 138 11.26 -0.99 -3.99
C GLY A 138 10.26 -1.12 -5.13
N SER A 139 10.78 -1.14 -6.36
CA SER A 139 9.98 -1.09 -7.59
C SER A 139 9.55 -2.49 -8.05
N VAL A 140 8.84 -3.23 -7.18
CA VAL A 140 8.34 -4.60 -7.44
C VAL A 140 6.87 -4.74 -7.08
N GLY A 141 6.19 -5.72 -7.68
CA GLY A 141 4.74 -5.91 -7.56
C GLY A 141 3.98 -4.63 -7.90
N VAL A 142 3.09 -4.20 -7.00
CA VAL A 142 2.39 -2.91 -7.14
C VAL A 142 3.34 -1.69 -7.08
N GLY A 143 4.53 -1.85 -6.48
CA GLY A 143 5.55 -0.81 -6.44
C GLY A 143 6.19 -0.49 -7.79
N THR A 144 6.10 -1.38 -8.78
CA THR A 144 6.64 -1.17 -10.15
C THR A 144 6.12 0.13 -10.76
N GLY A 145 4.80 0.31 -10.71
CA GLY A 145 4.09 1.48 -11.27
C GLY A 145 4.03 2.69 -10.35
N ALA A 146 4.50 2.59 -9.11
CA ALA A 146 4.32 3.63 -8.09
C ALA A 146 5.17 4.89 -8.36
N THR A 147 4.57 6.07 -8.22
CA THR A 147 5.17 7.37 -8.54
C THR A 147 4.73 8.47 -7.56
N ILE A 148 5.53 9.52 -7.42
CA ILE A 148 5.35 10.57 -6.40
C ILE A 148 5.48 11.95 -7.02
N GLY A 149 4.66 12.92 -6.57
CA GLY A 149 4.80 14.32 -6.97
C GLY A 149 4.31 14.59 -8.39
N LYS A 150 3.01 14.41 -8.63
CA LYS A 150 2.45 14.41 -9.98
C LYS A 150 1.77 15.71 -10.40
N TYR A 151 1.70 16.75 -9.56
CA TYR A 151 0.93 17.99 -9.82
C TYR A 151 1.25 18.68 -11.16
N LEU A 152 2.52 18.67 -11.57
CA LEU A 152 2.98 19.24 -12.85
C LEU A 152 3.12 18.19 -13.97
N GLY A 153 2.51 17.02 -13.80
CA GLY A 153 2.52 15.91 -14.75
C GLY A 153 3.59 14.84 -14.46
N ILE A 154 3.40 13.67 -15.05
CA ILE A 154 4.22 12.48 -14.76
C ILE A 154 5.70 12.68 -15.08
N ASN A 155 6.03 13.44 -16.13
CA ASN A 155 7.42 13.71 -16.53
C ASN A 155 8.24 14.43 -15.43
N ARG A 156 7.54 15.10 -14.51
CA ARG A 156 8.14 15.82 -13.38
C ARG A 156 8.16 15.00 -12.09
N ALA A 157 7.50 13.85 -12.05
CA ALA A 157 7.44 12.98 -10.89
C ALA A 157 8.79 12.29 -10.63
N THR A 158 8.87 11.64 -9.48
CA THR A 158 9.90 10.64 -9.15
C THR A 158 9.29 9.27 -8.94
N LYS A 159 10.16 8.26 -8.89
CA LYS A 159 9.73 6.92 -8.51
C LYS A 159 9.31 6.86 -7.04
N GLY A 160 8.20 6.17 -6.82
CA GLY A 160 7.83 5.64 -5.52
C GLY A 160 8.19 4.16 -5.44
N GLY A 161 7.50 3.41 -4.59
CA GLY A 161 7.75 1.98 -4.47
C GLY A 161 6.94 1.33 -3.36
N LEU A 162 7.37 0.14 -2.97
CA LEU A 162 6.84 -0.61 -1.84
C LEU A 162 7.93 -0.86 -0.80
N ALA A 163 7.57 -0.82 0.47
CA ALA A 163 8.45 -1.32 1.52
C ALA A 163 7.67 -1.95 2.65
N SER A 164 8.38 -2.66 3.51
CA SER A 164 7.85 -3.33 4.66
C SER A 164 8.83 -3.27 5.82
N GLU A 165 8.27 -3.11 7.01
CA GLU A 165 8.99 -3.09 8.28
C GLU A 165 8.20 -3.78 9.39
N SER A 166 8.86 -4.10 10.49
CA SER A 166 8.20 -4.61 11.69
C SER A 166 8.93 -4.19 12.96
N ARG A 167 8.22 -4.28 14.08
CA ARG A 167 8.78 -4.04 15.41
C ARG A 167 8.14 -4.97 16.43
N ARG A 168 8.92 -5.36 17.44
CA ARG A 168 8.45 -6.08 18.62
C ARG A 168 8.28 -5.09 19.77
N LEU A 169 7.10 -5.09 20.39
CA LEU A 169 6.80 -4.34 21.61
C LEU A 169 7.44 -5.01 22.84
N PRO A 170 7.64 -4.27 23.96
CA PRO A 170 8.18 -4.84 25.20
C PRO A 170 7.37 -6.01 25.77
N ASN A 171 6.04 -5.99 25.61
CA ASN A 171 5.15 -7.09 26.00
C ASN A 171 5.25 -8.33 25.07
N GLY A 172 6.10 -8.27 24.05
CA GLY A 172 6.36 -9.36 23.13
C GLY A 172 5.42 -9.44 21.92
N ALA A 173 4.36 -8.62 21.85
CA ALA A 173 3.55 -8.46 20.66
C ALA A 173 4.37 -7.87 19.51
N LYS A 174 4.03 -8.20 18.27
CA LYS A 174 4.71 -7.73 17.07
C LYS A 174 3.75 -6.95 16.20
N ILE A 175 4.28 -5.94 15.52
CA ILE A 175 3.57 -5.12 14.56
C ILE A 175 4.40 -5.12 13.29
N GLY A 176 3.77 -5.45 12.16
CA GLY A 176 4.36 -5.42 10.84
C GLY A 176 3.57 -4.50 9.94
N VAL A 177 4.23 -3.80 9.04
CA VAL A 177 3.58 -2.96 8.03
C VAL A 177 4.12 -3.24 6.64
N LEU A 178 3.29 -3.03 5.63
CA LEU A 178 3.66 -2.98 4.22
C LEU A 178 2.99 -1.75 3.61
N VAL A 179 3.77 -0.91 2.93
CA VAL A 179 3.31 0.36 2.37
C VAL A 179 3.65 0.44 0.88
N VAL A 180 2.76 1.03 0.10
CA VAL A 180 2.91 1.35 -1.32
C VAL A 180 2.74 2.86 -1.49
N VAL A 181 3.72 3.50 -2.11
CA VAL A 181 3.80 4.97 -2.19
C VAL A 181 3.60 5.45 -3.63
N ASN A 182 2.35 5.73 -4.02
CA ASN A 182 1.99 6.33 -5.30
C ASN A 182 1.40 7.75 -5.09
N ALA A 183 2.05 8.56 -4.28
CA ALA A 183 1.49 9.77 -3.67
C ALA A 183 1.30 10.96 -4.63
N PHE A 184 0.31 11.81 -4.30
CA PHE A 184 0.11 13.10 -4.96
C PHE A 184 1.19 14.11 -4.56
N GLY A 185 1.38 14.28 -3.25
CA GLY A 185 2.35 15.18 -2.66
C GLY A 185 3.77 14.64 -2.68
N SER A 186 4.65 15.41 -2.04
CA SER A 186 6.08 15.09 -1.89
C SER A 186 6.33 14.34 -0.59
N VAL A 187 7.40 13.55 -0.54
CA VAL A 187 7.83 12.79 0.65
C VAL A 187 8.99 13.49 1.33
N TYR A 188 8.87 13.67 2.65
CA TYR A 188 9.83 14.37 3.50
C TYR A 188 10.39 13.41 4.55
N ASP A 189 11.72 13.34 4.65
CA ASP A 189 12.41 12.58 5.69
C ASP A 189 12.64 13.47 6.91
N GLN A 190 11.79 13.30 7.92
CA GLN A 190 11.88 14.05 9.18
C GLN A 190 13.17 13.77 9.96
N ARG A 191 13.84 12.63 9.71
CA ARG A 191 15.11 12.27 10.36
C ARG A 191 16.29 13.01 9.75
N GLU A 192 16.16 13.45 8.50
CA GLU A 192 17.12 14.29 7.79
C GLU A 192 16.71 15.76 7.82
N GLY A 193 16.18 16.24 8.95
CA GLY A 193 15.81 17.64 9.14
C GLY A 193 14.63 18.11 8.28
N GLY A 194 13.77 17.19 7.84
CA GLY A 194 12.62 17.51 6.98
C GLY A 194 12.98 17.66 5.51
N LYS A 195 14.10 17.06 5.06
CA LYS A 195 14.51 17.07 3.65
C LYS A 195 13.45 16.41 2.77
N CYS A 196 13.09 17.06 1.67
CA CYS A 196 12.28 16.45 0.62
C CYS A 196 13.13 15.41 -0.14
N ILE A 197 12.69 14.15 -0.17
CA ILE A 197 13.43 13.02 -0.76
C ILE A 197 12.78 12.47 -2.04
N ALA A 198 11.52 12.82 -2.31
CA ALA A 198 10.81 12.47 -3.54
C ALA A 198 9.66 13.46 -3.75
N GLY A 199 9.35 13.80 -5.00
CA GLY A 199 8.36 14.83 -5.30
C GLY A 199 8.43 15.33 -6.73
N ILE A 200 7.85 16.52 -6.95
CA ILE A 200 7.87 17.19 -8.24
C ILE A 200 9.27 17.75 -8.49
N ARG A 201 10.02 17.21 -9.44
CA ARG A 201 11.37 17.70 -9.78
C ARG A 201 11.32 19.10 -10.38
N ASP A 202 12.24 19.98 -9.99
CA ASP A 202 12.48 21.29 -10.61
C ASP A 202 13.61 21.19 -11.66
N PRO A 203 13.36 21.47 -12.95
CA PRO A 203 14.37 21.41 -14.00
C PRO A 203 15.41 22.52 -13.87
N LYS A 204 15.16 23.58 -13.09
CA LYS A 204 16.09 24.71 -12.96
C LYS A 204 17.23 24.42 -12.00
N ASN A 205 16.93 23.79 -10.85
CA ASN A 205 17.87 23.68 -9.74
C ASN A 205 18.06 22.23 -9.24
N GLY A 206 17.39 21.24 -9.83
CA GLY A 206 17.47 19.84 -9.39
C GLY A 206 16.83 19.57 -8.02
N ILE A 207 16.14 20.56 -7.44
CA ILE A 207 15.43 20.49 -6.15
C ILE A 207 13.98 20.01 -6.39
N PHE A 208 13.29 19.56 -5.35
CA PHE A 208 11.84 19.30 -5.40
C PHE A 208 11.00 20.55 -5.17
N LEU A 209 9.96 20.73 -5.97
CA LEU A 209 8.91 21.73 -5.76
C LEU A 209 7.89 21.21 -4.74
N ASN A 210 7.39 22.13 -3.91
CA ASN A 210 6.29 21.85 -2.99
C ASN A 210 4.94 22.14 -3.67
N THR A 211 4.02 21.17 -3.63
CA THR A 211 2.70 21.30 -4.25
C THR A 211 1.87 22.44 -3.64
N SER A 212 1.92 22.65 -2.32
CA SER A 212 1.20 23.72 -1.64
C SER A 212 1.72 25.09 -2.07
N ASP A 213 3.05 25.27 -2.15
CA ASP A 213 3.66 26.52 -2.65
C ASP A 213 3.23 26.82 -4.09
N LEU A 214 3.11 25.79 -4.94
CA LEU A 214 2.63 25.95 -6.31
C LEU A 214 1.18 26.43 -6.34
N ILE A 215 0.32 25.86 -5.49
CA ILE A 215 -1.09 26.25 -5.36
C ILE A 215 -1.21 27.69 -4.84
N GLU A 216 -0.46 28.05 -3.81
CA GLU A 216 -0.46 29.41 -3.24
C GLU A 216 -0.02 30.46 -4.28
N LYS A 217 0.94 30.11 -5.15
CA LYS A 217 1.37 30.94 -6.28
C LYS A 217 0.40 30.94 -7.46
N GLY A 218 -0.73 30.24 -7.37
CA GLY A 218 -1.74 30.15 -8.42
C GLY A 218 -1.30 29.34 -9.65
N VAL A 219 -0.27 28.50 -9.52
CA VAL A 219 0.17 27.63 -10.61
C VAL A 219 -0.91 26.59 -10.86
N LYS A 220 -1.50 26.60 -12.05
CA LYS A 220 -2.54 25.64 -12.42
C LYS A 220 -1.95 24.25 -12.63
N GLN A 221 -2.69 23.25 -12.17
CA GLN A 221 -2.42 21.85 -12.47
C GLN A 221 -2.38 21.63 -13.98
N THR A 222 -1.37 20.92 -14.46
CA THR A 222 -1.14 20.73 -15.91
C THR A 222 -1.88 19.52 -16.48
N THR A 223 -2.52 18.71 -15.64
CA THR A 223 -3.28 17.51 -16.07
C THR A 223 -4.52 17.29 -15.19
N ASN A 224 -5.64 16.95 -15.83
CA ASN A 224 -6.91 16.67 -15.14
C ASN A 224 -7.04 15.20 -14.70
N THR A 225 -6.05 14.35 -14.97
CA THR A 225 -6.15 12.88 -14.81
C THR A 225 -5.32 12.33 -13.66
N ILE A 226 -4.88 13.19 -12.74
CA ILE A 226 -3.98 12.76 -11.66
C ILE A 226 -4.79 12.09 -10.56
N ARG A 227 -4.74 10.75 -10.54
CA ARG A 227 -5.12 9.93 -9.39
C ARG A 227 -3.87 9.40 -8.71
N ASN A 228 -3.86 9.41 -7.40
CA ASN A 228 -2.72 9.07 -6.55
C ASN A 228 -3.21 8.20 -5.41
N THR A 229 -2.31 7.49 -4.75
CA THR A 229 -2.71 6.53 -3.72
C THR A 229 -1.52 6.13 -2.85
N THR A 230 -1.64 6.27 -1.54
CA THR A 230 -0.76 5.60 -0.57
C THR A 230 -1.56 4.51 0.12
N LEU A 231 -1.13 3.26 -0.05
CA LEU A 231 -1.81 2.09 0.52
C LEU A 231 -0.92 1.51 1.62
N ALA A 232 -1.50 1.16 2.76
CA ALA A 232 -0.77 0.46 3.81
C ALA A 232 -1.55 -0.74 4.35
N VAL A 233 -0.82 -1.76 4.79
CA VAL A 233 -1.33 -2.90 5.55
C VAL A 233 -0.58 -2.94 6.87
N VAL A 234 -1.32 -2.89 7.98
CA VAL A 234 -0.84 -3.10 9.33
C VAL A 234 -1.25 -4.52 9.75
N ALA A 235 -0.31 -5.29 10.27
CA ALA A 235 -0.55 -6.60 10.84
C ALA A 235 0.02 -6.70 12.24
N THR A 236 -0.66 -7.41 13.13
CA THR A 236 -0.20 -7.65 14.50
C THR A 236 -0.47 -9.09 14.92
N ASP A 237 0.32 -9.63 15.85
CA ASP A 237 0.04 -10.92 16.51
C ASP A 237 -0.72 -10.79 17.84
N ALA A 238 -1.14 -9.57 18.17
CA ALA A 238 -2.08 -9.30 19.26
C ALA A 238 -3.54 -9.39 18.78
N GLU A 239 -4.41 -9.89 19.66
CA GLU A 239 -5.83 -10.07 19.39
C GLU A 239 -6.59 -8.76 19.49
N PHE A 240 -7.34 -8.44 18.43
CA PHE A 240 -8.21 -7.27 18.38
C PHE A 240 -9.51 -7.59 17.65
N SER A 241 -10.61 -6.99 18.13
CA SER A 241 -11.87 -6.96 17.41
C SER A 241 -11.77 -6.07 16.15
N LYS A 242 -12.76 -6.17 15.27
CA LYS A 242 -12.83 -5.33 14.07
C LYS A 242 -12.84 -3.84 14.41
N GLU A 243 -13.61 -3.44 15.41
CA GLU A 243 -13.74 -2.04 15.83
C GLU A 243 -12.40 -1.50 16.34
N GLN A 244 -11.69 -2.32 17.11
CA GLN A 244 -10.35 -2.00 17.60
C GLN A 244 -9.34 -1.90 16.45
N LEU A 245 -9.39 -2.81 15.47
CA LEU A 245 -8.57 -2.74 14.26
C LEU A 245 -8.88 -1.50 13.42
N GLY A 246 -10.16 -1.11 13.31
CA GLY A 246 -10.57 0.12 12.63
C GLY A 246 -9.97 1.36 13.33
N ARG A 247 -9.95 1.36 14.67
CA ARG A 247 -9.28 2.42 15.42
C ARG A 247 -7.77 2.42 15.21
N ILE A 248 -7.12 1.25 15.19
CA ILE A 248 -5.68 1.11 14.89
C ILE A 248 -5.38 1.65 13.49
N ALA A 249 -6.15 1.27 12.47
CA ALA A 249 -5.98 1.77 11.10
C ALA A 249 -6.09 3.30 11.04
N SER A 250 -7.05 3.88 11.76
CA SER A 250 -7.23 5.33 11.80
C SER A 250 -6.07 6.07 12.48
N ILE A 251 -5.52 5.52 13.57
CA ILE A 251 -4.31 6.08 14.20
C ILE A 251 -3.12 5.95 13.25
N ALA A 252 -2.96 4.78 12.62
CA ALA A 252 -1.85 4.48 11.72
C ALA A 252 -1.79 5.39 10.49
N ASN A 253 -2.94 5.86 9.98
CA ASN A 253 -3.01 6.86 8.89
C ASN A 253 -2.23 8.16 9.21
N THR A 254 -2.07 8.50 10.48
CA THR A 254 -1.25 9.66 10.89
C THR A 254 0.20 9.53 10.41
N GLY A 255 0.71 8.31 10.24
CA GLY A 255 2.04 8.05 9.71
C GLY A 255 2.21 8.52 8.26
N ILE A 256 1.15 8.41 7.45
CA ILE A 256 1.15 8.92 6.07
C ILE A 256 1.28 10.45 6.09
N ALA A 257 0.45 11.13 6.87
CA ALA A 257 0.39 12.60 6.93
C ALA A 257 1.65 13.26 7.50
N ARG A 258 2.49 12.54 8.26
CA ARG A 258 3.75 13.08 8.81
C ARG A 258 4.85 13.25 7.77
N VAL A 259 4.84 12.40 6.73
CA VAL A 259 5.91 12.32 5.75
C VAL A 259 5.46 12.63 4.33
N ILE A 260 4.16 12.63 4.04
CA ILE A 260 3.62 12.99 2.73
C ILE A 260 2.87 14.32 2.85
N ASN A 261 3.26 15.30 2.03
CA ASN A 261 2.60 16.61 2.01
C ASN A 261 2.43 17.17 0.58
N PRO A 262 1.20 17.48 0.14
CA PRO A 262 -0.08 17.12 0.77
C PRO A 262 -0.43 15.62 0.60
N CYS A 263 -1.33 15.11 1.45
CA CYS A 263 -1.93 13.77 1.35
C CYS A 263 -3.43 13.83 1.57
N HIS A 264 -4.14 12.70 1.40
CA HIS A 264 -5.58 12.57 1.65
C HIS A 264 -6.45 13.53 0.83
N THR A 265 -5.96 13.97 -0.33
CA THR A 265 -6.71 14.86 -1.21
C THR A 265 -7.85 14.12 -1.92
N ILE A 266 -8.71 14.85 -2.63
CA ILE A 266 -9.74 14.24 -3.49
C ILE A 266 -9.14 13.39 -4.62
N SER A 267 -7.89 13.64 -4.98
CA SER A 267 -7.14 12.88 -5.97
C SER A 267 -6.45 11.65 -5.39
N ASP A 268 -6.30 11.57 -4.07
CA ASP A 268 -5.66 10.45 -3.39
C ASP A 268 -6.68 9.35 -3.09
N GLY A 269 -6.26 8.09 -3.18
CA GLY A 269 -7.00 6.91 -2.72
C GLY A 269 -6.45 6.35 -1.41
N ASP A 270 -5.89 7.20 -0.55
CA ASP A 270 -5.16 6.79 0.64
C ASP A 270 -6.01 5.95 1.60
N MET A 271 -5.47 4.82 2.03
CA MET A 271 -6.12 3.94 2.99
C MET A 271 -5.15 3.01 3.72
N VAL A 272 -5.54 2.62 4.94
CA VAL A 272 -4.80 1.68 5.78
C VAL A 272 -5.71 0.50 6.12
N PHE A 273 -5.28 -0.70 5.76
CA PHE A 273 -5.85 -1.95 6.25
C PHE A 273 -5.19 -2.34 7.58
N ALA A 274 -5.94 -2.89 8.52
CA ALA A 274 -5.41 -3.46 9.75
C ALA A 274 -5.93 -4.89 9.95
N VAL A 275 -5.03 -5.83 10.25
CA VAL A 275 -5.36 -7.24 10.50
C VAL A 275 -4.72 -7.77 11.78
N SER A 276 -5.40 -8.69 12.44
CA SER A 276 -4.94 -9.38 13.66
C SER A 276 -4.72 -10.87 13.39
N LEU A 277 -3.52 -11.37 13.71
CA LEU A 277 -3.08 -12.75 13.53
C LEU A 277 -2.43 -13.28 14.81
N GLY A 278 -3.24 -13.57 15.83
CA GLY A 278 -2.73 -14.18 17.05
C GLY A 278 -3.68 -14.00 18.22
N ASN A 279 -3.14 -14.26 19.40
CA ASN A 279 -3.85 -14.30 20.67
C ASN A 279 -3.08 -13.57 21.79
N LYS A 280 -2.10 -12.72 21.44
CA LYS A 280 -1.39 -11.92 22.43
C LYS A 280 -2.23 -10.72 22.85
N GLU A 281 -1.95 -10.20 24.03
CA GLU A 281 -2.58 -8.96 24.49
C GLU A 281 -1.70 -7.76 24.12
N ALA A 282 -2.32 -6.69 23.63
CA ALA A 282 -1.69 -5.39 23.45
C ALA A 282 -2.74 -4.28 23.54
N LYS A 283 -2.32 -3.06 23.87
CA LYS A 283 -3.23 -1.91 23.89
C LYS A 283 -3.39 -1.34 22.48
N ILE A 284 -4.61 -0.92 22.16
CA ILE A 284 -4.97 -0.28 20.87
C ILE A 284 -4.03 0.89 20.57
N ASN A 285 -3.79 1.76 21.56
CA ASN A 285 -2.93 2.93 21.38
C ASN A 285 -1.46 2.54 21.12
N ASP A 286 -0.92 1.58 21.86
CA ASP A 286 0.47 1.14 21.67
C ASP A 286 0.67 0.59 20.25
N VAL A 287 -0.28 -0.21 19.76
CA VAL A 287 -0.24 -0.78 18.40
C VAL A 287 -0.46 0.29 17.34
N GLY A 288 -1.44 1.17 17.51
CA GLY A 288 -1.73 2.25 16.56
C GLY A 288 -0.59 3.26 16.44
N ILE A 289 0.00 3.70 17.55
CA ILE A 289 1.13 4.64 17.56
C ILE A 289 2.33 4.00 16.87
N MET A 290 2.69 2.77 17.24
CA MET A 290 3.84 2.10 16.63
C MET A 290 3.61 1.75 15.15
N ALA A 291 2.38 1.45 14.74
CA ALA A 291 2.03 1.29 13.33
C ALA A 291 2.20 2.61 12.55
N SER A 292 1.82 3.75 13.13
CA SER A 292 2.03 5.09 12.54
C SER A 292 3.52 5.41 12.33
N GLU A 293 4.37 5.12 13.32
CA GLU A 293 5.84 5.24 13.19
C GLU A 293 6.37 4.34 12.06
N LEU A 294 5.98 3.05 12.07
CA LEU A 294 6.42 2.08 11.06
C LEU A 294 5.96 2.44 9.64
N ILE A 295 4.76 3.00 9.48
CA ILE A 295 4.28 3.49 8.18
C ILE A 295 5.15 4.66 7.70
N SER A 296 5.42 5.63 8.56
CA SER A 296 6.29 6.78 8.24
C SER A 296 7.66 6.30 7.74
N ASP A 297 8.26 5.36 8.48
CA ASP A 297 9.57 4.78 8.18
C ASP A 297 9.54 3.96 6.89
N SER A 298 8.48 3.19 6.68
CA SER A 298 8.29 2.39 5.47
C SER A 298 8.08 3.24 4.24
N ILE A 299 7.42 4.40 4.33
CA ILE A 299 7.29 5.34 3.20
C ILE A 299 8.67 5.85 2.78
N ILE A 300 9.47 6.31 3.73
CA ILE A 300 10.84 6.78 3.47
C ILE A 300 11.68 5.66 2.87
N LYS A 301 11.59 4.44 3.43
CA LYS A 301 12.29 3.27 2.92
C LYS A 301 11.83 2.88 1.51
N ALA A 302 10.54 2.93 1.22
CA ALA A 302 10.00 2.64 -0.11
C ALA A 302 10.57 3.57 -1.18
N VAL A 303 10.70 4.86 -0.85
CA VAL A 303 11.36 5.85 -1.72
C VAL A 303 12.84 5.53 -1.91
N LYS A 304 13.58 5.30 -0.81
CA LYS A 304 15.03 5.02 -0.85
C LYS A 304 15.39 3.68 -1.49
N SER A 305 14.46 2.73 -1.52
CA SER A 305 14.66 1.38 -2.10
C SER A 305 14.15 1.27 -3.54
N ALA A 306 13.49 2.30 -4.07
CA ALA A 306 12.97 2.29 -5.43
C ALA A 306 14.09 2.31 -6.46
N ALA A 307 13.85 1.72 -7.63
CA ALA A 307 14.71 1.80 -8.80
C ALA A 307 14.06 2.69 -9.86
N GLY A 308 14.86 3.45 -10.62
CA GLY A 308 14.35 4.25 -11.73
C GLY A 308 13.69 3.36 -12.80
N LEU A 309 12.50 3.73 -13.26
CA LEU A 309 11.77 3.05 -14.34
C LEU A 309 10.94 4.07 -15.13
N GLY A 310 10.71 3.80 -16.41
CA GLY A 310 9.83 4.64 -17.26
C GLY A 310 10.33 6.07 -17.43
N GLY A 311 11.65 6.28 -17.39
CA GLY A 311 12.27 7.61 -17.47
C GLY A 311 12.12 8.47 -16.21
N LEU A 312 11.52 7.94 -15.14
CA LEU A 312 11.45 8.62 -13.85
C LEU A 312 12.60 8.18 -12.95
N PRO A 313 13.37 9.12 -12.38
CA PRO A 313 14.46 8.79 -11.48
C PRO A 313 13.95 8.32 -10.12
N SER A 314 14.70 7.42 -9.50
CA SER A 314 14.59 7.03 -8.10
C SER A 314 15.32 8.01 -7.18
N TYR A 315 15.26 7.77 -5.87
CA TYR A 315 16.06 8.51 -4.89
C TYR A 315 17.56 8.41 -5.20
N SER A 316 18.07 7.20 -5.44
CA SER A 316 19.50 6.94 -5.67
C SER A 316 20.02 7.48 -7.01
N ASP A 317 19.12 7.81 -7.96
CA ASP A 317 19.50 8.49 -9.20
C ASP A 317 19.68 10.01 -8.99
N LEU A 318 19.15 10.56 -7.89
CA LEU A 318 19.14 11.99 -7.58
C LEU A 318 20.12 12.39 -6.46
N PHE A 319 20.51 11.45 -5.61
CA PHE A 319 21.36 11.64 -4.42
C PHE A 319 22.39 10.53 -4.32
#